data_AF-A0A7V0JQN8-F1
#
_entry.id   AF-A0A7V0JQN8-F1
#
_cell.length_a   1.000
_cell.length_b   1.000
_cell.length_c   1.000
_cell.angle_alpha   90.00
_cell.angle_beta   90.00
_cell.angle_gamma   90.00
#
_symmetry.space_group_name_H-M   'P 1'
#
loop_
_entity.id
_entity.type
_entity.pdbx_description
1 polymer ?
#
loop_
_entity_poly.entity_id
_entity_poly.type
_entity_poly.pdbx_seq_one_letter_code
_entity_poly.pdbx_strand_id
1 'polypeptide(L)' 'MNASSLLFTPFTIKGLSLKNRIIMAPLFVGYANPDGSVSPLVLDHYGEMAGSGVSMVVVENASVDPTGPGSPFILRVDND' A
#
# COMPACT_ATOMS: atom_id res chain seq x y z
N MET A 1 -29.28 -20.96 -7.30
CA MET A 1 -29.08 -19.62 -6.71
C MET A 1 -27.59 -19.35 -6.71
N ASN A 2 -27.12 -18.42 -7.54
CA ASN A 2 -25.70 -18.04 -7.54
C ASN A 2 -25.45 -17.27 -6.25
N ALA A 3 -24.77 -17.88 -5.28
CA ALA A 3 -24.31 -17.17 -4.11
C ALA A 3 -23.31 -16.10 -4.59
N SER A 4 -23.66 -14.83 -4.48
CA SER A 4 -22.72 -13.73 -4.72
C SER A 4 -21.50 -13.94 -3.82
N SER A 5 -20.31 -13.99 -4.43
CA SER A 5 -19.06 -14.23 -3.70
C SER A 5 -18.87 -13.20 -2.59
N LEU A 6 -18.58 -13.68 -1.37
CA LEU A 6 -18.27 -12.83 -0.22
C LEU A 6 -17.16 -11.83 -0.52
N LEU A 7 -16.25 -12.17 -1.43
CA LEU A 7 -15.11 -11.34 -1.83
C LEU A 7 -15.51 -9.93 -2.28
N PHE A 8 -16.63 -9.79 -2.98
CA PHE A 8 -17.10 -8.53 -3.55
C PHE A 8 -18.15 -7.82 -2.67
N THR A 9 -18.37 -8.32 -1.45
CA THR A 9 -19.33 -7.69 -0.51
C THR A 9 -18.64 -6.64 0.36
N PRO A 10 -19.31 -5.52 0.69
CA PRO A 10 -18.78 -4.55 1.63
C PRO A 10 -18.50 -5.16 3.02
N PHE A 11 -17.52 -4.61 3.73
CA PHE A 11 -17.28 -4.96 5.13
C PHE A 11 -16.73 -3.77 5.91
N THR A 12 -16.91 -3.78 7.23
CA THR A 12 -16.39 -2.74 8.12
C THR A 12 -15.35 -3.33 9.05
N ILE A 13 -14.22 -2.64 9.20
CA ILE A 13 -13.16 -3.00 10.15
C ILE A 13 -12.73 -1.75 10.92
N LYS A 14 -12.83 -1.79 12.26
CA LYS A 14 -12.45 -0.69 13.15
C LYS A 14 -13.00 0.71 12.72
N GLY A 15 -14.22 0.75 12.20
CA GLY A 15 -14.87 1.97 11.73
C GLY A 15 -14.61 2.36 10.28
N LEU A 16 -13.72 1.67 9.56
CA LEU A 16 -13.49 1.85 8.13
C LEU A 16 -14.45 0.98 7.33
N SER A 17 -15.26 1.62 6.48
CA SER A 17 -16.17 0.93 5.54
C SER A 17 -15.47 0.70 4.21
N LEU A 18 -15.31 -0.58 3.86
CA LEU A 18 -14.61 -1.02 2.66
C LEU A 18 -15.60 -1.61 1.66
N LYS A 19 -15.50 -1.18 0.41
CA LYS A 19 -16.46 -1.53 -0.68
C LYS A 19 -16.42 -3.02 -1.09
N ASN A 20 -15.35 -3.73 -0.77
CA ASN A 20 -15.15 -5.15 -1.01
C ASN A 20 -14.10 -5.70 -0.02
N ARG A 21 -13.80 -7.00 -0.08
CA ARG A 21 -12.83 -7.67 0.80
C ARG A 21 -11.47 -7.89 0.12
N ILE A 22 -11.17 -7.09 -0.90
CA ILE A 22 -9.94 -7.17 -1.68
C ILE A 22 -9.03 -6.02 -1.24
N ILE A 23 -7.80 -6.37 -0.89
CA ILE A 23 -6.78 -5.45 -0.37
C ILE A 23 -5.49 -5.69 -1.18
N MET A 24 -4.78 -4.62 -1.54
CA MET A 24 -3.43 -4.74 -2.05
C MET A 24 -2.47 -4.95 -0.87
N ALA A 25 -1.85 -6.13 -0.83
CA ALA A 25 -0.87 -6.50 0.19
C ALA A 25 0.43 -5.70 0.01
N PRO A 26 1.16 -5.40 1.10
CA PRO A 26 2.40 -4.64 1.00
C PRO A 26 3.41 -5.35 0.10
N LEU A 27 3.96 -4.63 -0.87
CA LEU A 27 4.92 -5.13 -1.84
C LEU A 27 6.05 -4.13 -2.00
N PHE A 28 7.29 -4.55 -1.72
CA PHE A 28 8.47 -3.75 -1.98
C PHE A 28 8.69 -3.61 -3.49
N VAL A 29 8.69 -2.39 -4.00
CA VAL A 29 8.87 -2.09 -5.44
C VAL A 29 10.21 -1.43 -5.75
N GLY A 30 10.88 -0.86 -4.75
CA GLY A 30 12.17 -0.20 -4.92
C GLY A 30 12.08 1.12 -5.70
N TYR A 31 10.96 1.84 -5.57
CA TYR A 31 10.71 3.08 -6.32
C TYR A 31 11.02 4.35 -5.53
N ALA A 32 11.32 4.28 -4.22
CA ALA A 32 11.69 5.47 -3.46
C ALA A 32 12.97 6.13 -4.04
N ASN A 33 13.19 7.40 -3.74
CA ASN A 33 14.47 8.04 -4.02
C ASN A 33 15.59 7.40 -3.16
N PRO A 34 16.88 7.54 -3.53
CA PRO A 34 18.01 7.00 -2.75
C PRO A 34 18.08 7.46 -1.28
N ASP A 35 17.42 8.57 -0.94
CA ASP A 35 17.32 9.08 0.43
C ASP A 35 16.12 8.50 1.20
N GLY A 36 15.29 7.70 0.54
CA GLY A 36 14.06 7.09 1.03
C GLY A 36 12.81 7.97 0.93
N SER A 37 12.90 9.13 0.29
CA SER A 37 11.73 9.99 0.03
C SER A 37 10.84 9.44 -1.08
N VAL A 38 9.58 9.89 -1.08
CA VAL A 38 8.59 9.50 -2.10
C VAL A 38 9.02 10.04 -3.47
N SER A 39 9.16 9.14 -4.45
CA SER A 39 9.40 9.51 -5.83
C SER A 39 8.09 9.58 -6.64
N PRO A 40 8.09 10.16 -7.85
CA PRO A 40 6.95 10.10 -8.76
C PRO A 40 6.48 8.66 -9.05
N LEU A 41 7.41 7.70 -9.18
CA LEU A 41 7.07 6.30 -9.44
C LEU A 41 6.33 5.64 -8.27
N VAL A 42 6.62 6.05 -7.03
CA VAL A 42 5.87 5.61 -5.85
C VAL A 42 4.43 6.10 -5.92
N LEU A 43 4.24 7.37 -6.31
CA LEU A 43 2.90 7.96 -6.44
C LEU A 43 2.11 7.29 -7.58
N ASP A 44 2.73 7.07 -8.73
CA ASP A 44 2.11 6.40 -9.87
C ASP A 44 1.68 4.97 -9.48
N HIS A 45 2.57 4.21 -8.84
CA HIS A 45 2.26 2.84 -8.38
C HIS A 45 1.05 2.81 -7.47
N TYR A 46 1.01 3.62 -6.41
CA TYR A 46 -0.13 3.61 -5.49
C TYR A 46 -1.40 4.22 -6.10
N GLY A 47 -1.27 5.14 -7.06
CA GLY A 47 -2.38 5.64 -7.87
C GLY A 47 -3.02 4.51 -8.69
N GLU A 48 -2.21 3.70 -9.38
CA GLU A 48 -2.68 2.53 -10.13
C GLU A 48 -3.32 1.49 -9.19
N MET A 49 -2.68 1.19 -8.05
CA MET A 49 -3.23 0.23 -7.10
C MET A 49 -4.57 0.72 -6.52
N ALA A 50 -4.71 2.00 -6.19
CA ALA A 50 -5.98 2.57 -5.75
C ALA A 50 -7.07 2.50 -6.84
N GLY A 51 -6.68 2.69 -8.11
CA GLY A 51 -7.56 2.58 -9.28
C GLY A 51 -7.98 1.14 -9.64
N SER A 52 -7.26 0.12 -9.17
CA SER A 52 -7.46 -1.30 -9.54
C SER A 52 -8.77 -1.93 -9.06
N GLY A 53 -9.52 -1.25 -8.19
CA GLY A 53 -10.77 -1.76 -7.62
C GLY A 53 -10.63 -2.41 -6.24
N VAL A 54 -9.43 -2.49 -5.67
CA VAL A 54 -9.24 -2.81 -4.25
C VAL A 54 -9.97 -1.81 -3.36
N SER A 55 -10.33 -2.26 -2.16
CA SER A 55 -10.95 -1.40 -1.14
C SER A 55 -9.93 -0.66 -0.29
N MET A 56 -8.71 -1.21 -0.18
CA MET A 56 -7.62 -0.67 0.63
C MET A 56 -6.29 -1.05 0.00
N VAL A 57 -5.31 -0.16 0.16
CA VAL A 57 -3.92 -0.35 -0.25
C VAL A 57 -3.06 -0.29 1.01
N VAL A 58 -2.16 -1.26 1.18
CA VAL A 58 -1.15 -1.24 2.24
C VAL A 58 0.17 -0.87 1.59
N VAL A 59 0.74 0.26 2.03
CA VAL A 59 2.06 0.72 1.56
C VAL A 59 3.14 -0.30 1.94
N GLU A 60 4.16 -0.41 1.10
CA GLU A 60 5.36 -1.21 1.32
C GLU A 60 6.04 -0.91 2.67
N ASN A 61 7.02 -1.75 3.02
CA ASN A 61 7.82 -1.53 4.22
C ASN A 61 8.51 -0.15 4.17
N ALA A 62 8.30 0.65 5.21
CA ALA A 62 8.97 1.92 5.41
C ALA A 62 9.90 1.85 6.63
N SER A 63 11.16 2.28 6.47
CA SER A 63 12.14 2.25 7.56
C SER A 63 11.89 3.38 8.56
N VAL A 64 11.90 3.04 9.84
CA VAL A 64 11.68 3.98 10.97
C VAL A 64 12.97 4.46 11.63
N ASP A 65 14.11 3.91 11.22
CA ASP A 65 15.45 4.26 11.72
C ASP A 65 16.43 4.29 10.53
N PRO A 66 17.41 5.22 10.51
CA PRO A 66 18.38 5.33 9.42
C PRO A 66 19.27 4.09 9.25
N THR A 67 19.41 3.25 10.28
CA THR A 67 20.19 2.01 10.24
C THR A 67 19.38 0.79 9.77
N GLY A 68 18.05 0.91 9.68
CA GLY A 68 17.13 -0.15 9.29
C GLY A 68 17.02 -0.50 7.78
N PRO A 69 17.34 0.40 6.81
CA PRO A 69 17.19 0.09 5.39
C PRO A 69 18.07 -1.07 4.91
N GLY A 70 17.44 -2.09 4.31
CA GLY A 70 18.15 -3.14 3.56
C GLY A 70 18.46 -2.78 2.10
N SER A 71 17.96 -1.64 1.62
CA SER A 71 18.10 -1.13 0.26
C SER A 71 18.07 0.40 0.29
N PRO A 72 18.82 1.10 -0.59
CA PRO A 72 18.74 2.56 -0.70
C PRO A 72 17.40 3.06 -1.27
N PHE A 73 16.57 2.19 -1.87
CA PHE A 73 15.31 2.56 -2.52
C PHE A 73 14.05 2.14 -1.74
N ILE A 74 14.18 2.01 -0.42
CA ILE A 74 13.05 1.79 0.49
C ILE A 74 12.47 3.12 0.94
N LEU A 75 11.15 3.19 1.13
CA LEU A 75 10.55 4.34 1.81
C LEU A 75 11.09 4.51 3.23
N ARG A 76 11.22 5.75 3.66
CA ARG A 76 11.66 6.12 5.01
C ARG A 76 10.64 7.05 5.67
N VAL A 77 10.45 6.83 6.97
CA VAL A 77 9.56 7.61 7.85
C VAL A 77 10.27 7.93 9.17
N ASP A 78 11.60 8.06 9.11
CA ASP A 78 12.50 8.32 10.24
C ASP A 78 12.86 9.80 10.39
N ASN A 79 12.30 10.66 9.54
CA ASN A 79 12.49 12.12 9.56
C ASN A 79 11.20 12.84 9.11
N ASP A 80 11.03 14.08 9.59
CA ASP A 80 9.92 15.00 9.28
C ASP A 80 10.15 15.79 7.99
#